data_AF-A0A7V9PNZ2-F1
#
_entry.id   AF-A0A7V9PNZ2-F1
#
_cell.length_a   1.000
_cell.length_b   1.000
_cell.length_c   1.000
_cell.angle_alpha   90.00
_cell.angle_beta   90.00
_cell.angle_gamma   90.00
#
_symmetry.space_group_name_H-M   'P 1'
#
loop_
_entity.id
_entity.type
_entity.pdbx_description
1 polymer ?
#
loop_
_entity_poly.entity_id
_entity_poly.type
_entity_poly.pdbx_seq_one_letter_code
_entity_poly.pdbx_strand_id
1 'polypeptide(L)'
;RYVERPRHVEVQVIADAHGHVLHLHERDCSVQRRHQKVVEEAPAPTLSAKRRNELADAAVRLAREVGYVSAGTVEFMVTGEDAFFLEMNTRLQVEHSVTEAVTGRDLVALQLLVAAGRELPFGQDDVALAGHAIEARVYAEDPAKGFLPQAGRASTVRFSTRTRVDRSLGSGEAVGTHYDPMLAKLTVHAATREGARRALVAALDDSAVFGVRTNMGFVRRLVDSPEFAAAEIDTDWLDREPGAFAHGASDPALVAAAWISAEPHGGDPHDPFAAGDGWRLAGSPAPTVLELAEGGEGRRCSVDRAAGTVTVEGRSFAVRAAGAAPGAIGLEIDGVHRQLFVERQGATVCVSLEGETTVYSRPEPFAHATSELAGNGSVSAPMPGTVLSVEAERGAHVEVGQTVVVLEAMKMELALGAPAAGTVEEIRVTAGDRVPLGHLLFSVAAGEGDGE
;
A
#
# COMPACT_ATOMS: atom_id res chain seq x y z
N ARG A 1 8.30 11.23 30.97
CA ARG A 1 9.74 11.19 30.59
C ARG A 1 9.77 11.21 29.08
N TYR A 2 10.52 12.13 28.46
CA TYR A 2 10.67 12.14 27.00
C TYR A 2 11.53 10.94 26.57
N VAL A 3 11.20 10.33 25.43
CA VAL A 3 11.85 9.15 24.89
C VAL A 3 12.35 9.48 23.49
N GLU A 4 13.66 9.37 23.27
CA GLU A 4 14.29 9.63 21.98
C GLU A 4 14.33 8.34 21.14
N ARG A 5 13.89 8.43 19.88
CA ARG A 5 13.84 7.32 18.91
C ARG A 5 13.18 6.05 19.48
N PRO A 6 11.89 6.15 19.85
CA PRO A 6 11.20 5.04 20.49
C PRO A 6 11.00 3.89 19.50
N ARG A 7 11.23 2.66 19.96
CA ARG A 7 10.81 1.44 19.27
C ARG A 7 9.56 0.87 19.92
N HIS A 8 8.58 0.53 19.10
CA HIS A 8 7.38 -0.16 19.55
C HIS A 8 7.64 -1.65 19.48
N VAL A 9 7.86 -2.26 20.65
CA VAL A 9 8.08 -3.70 20.79
C VAL A 9 6.95 -4.28 21.60
N GLU A 10 6.45 -5.43 21.19
CA GLU A 10 5.34 -6.07 21.88
C GLU A 10 5.61 -7.56 22.08
N VAL A 11 5.14 -8.12 23.18
CA VAL A 11 5.30 -9.54 23.51
C VAL A 11 3.99 -10.26 23.36
N GLN A 12 3.98 -11.32 22.55
CA GLN A 12 2.83 -12.22 22.48
C GLN A 12 2.80 -13.08 23.73
N VAL A 13 1.67 -13.11 24.42
CA VAL A 13 1.39 -14.05 25.51
C VAL A 13 0.23 -14.96 25.14
N ILE A 14 0.23 -16.16 25.72
CA ILE A 14 -0.93 -17.04 25.74
C ILE A 14 -1.07 -17.68 27.11
N ALA A 15 -2.31 -17.73 27.60
CA ALA A 15 -2.63 -18.25 28.91
C ALA A 15 -3.86 -19.15 28.86
N ASP A 16 -3.92 -20.16 29.72
CA ASP A 16 -5.10 -21.00 29.91
C ASP A 16 -5.72 -20.81 31.31
N ALA A 17 -6.91 -21.39 31.50
CA ALA A 17 -7.62 -21.35 32.78
C ALA A 17 -7.00 -22.27 33.86
N HIS A 18 -5.90 -22.97 33.55
CA HIS A 18 -5.24 -23.94 34.42
C HIS A 18 -3.94 -23.40 35.02
N GLY A 19 -3.64 -22.11 34.79
CA GLY A 19 -2.51 -21.41 35.38
C GLY A 19 -1.26 -21.36 34.51
N HIS A 20 -1.29 -21.93 33.29
CA HIS A 20 -0.21 -21.75 32.33
C HIS A 20 -0.28 -20.35 31.73
N VAL A 21 0.86 -19.66 31.73
CA VAL A 21 1.05 -18.38 31.05
C VAL A 21 2.43 -18.40 30.42
N LEU A 22 2.46 -18.34 29.09
CA LEU A 22 3.65 -18.48 28.25
C LEU A 22 3.82 -17.22 27.38
N HIS A 23 5.06 -16.85 27.07
CA HIS A 23 5.34 -15.90 25.99
C HIS A 23 5.70 -16.64 24.70
N LEU A 24 5.33 -16.06 23.58
CA LEU A 24 5.60 -16.56 22.22
C LEU A 24 6.53 -15.60 21.47
N HIS A 25 7.53 -15.10 22.23
CA HIS A 25 8.51 -14.08 21.80
C HIS A 25 7.87 -12.72 21.47
N GLU A 26 8.72 -11.81 21.04
CA GLU A 26 8.37 -10.42 20.73
C GLU A 26 8.22 -10.14 19.23
N ARG A 27 7.57 -9.01 18.93
CA ARG A 27 7.50 -8.39 17.61
C ARG A 27 7.98 -6.95 17.70
N ASP A 28 8.63 -6.47 16.65
CA ASP A 28 8.90 -5.04 16.44
C ASP A 28 7.86 -4.49 15.46
N CYS A 29 7.10 -3.49 15.91
CA CYS A 29 6.06 -2.80 15.17
C CYS A 29 6.41 -1.31 14.97
N SER A 30 7.70 -0.95 15.05
CA SER A 30 8.15 0.44 15.00
C SER A 30 7.90 1.09 13.64
N VAL A 31 7.79 0.30 12.57
CA VAL A 31 7.48 0.82 11.23
C VAL A 31 5.98 1.09 11.14
N GLN A 32 5.60 2.28 11.59
CA GLN A 32 4.23 2.76 11.62
C GLN A 32 4.17 4.21 11.12
N ARG A 33 3.00 4.62 10.64
CA ARG A 33 2.72 5.98 10.18
C ARG A 33 1.47 6.48 10.89
N ARG A 34 1.51 7.65 11.55
CA ARG A 34 0.36 8.19 12.31
C ARG A 34 -0.29 7.14 13.22
N HIS A 35 0.55 6.34 13.89
CA HIS A 35 0.16 5.23 14.77
C HIS A 35 -0.52 4.03 14.09
N GLN A 36 -0.58 3.98 12.76
CA GLN A 36 -1.01 2.82 11.99
C GLN A 36 0.22 1.98 11.61
N LYS A 37 0.29 0.73 12.09
CA LYS A 37 1.39 -0.20 11.79
C LYS A 37 1.40 -0.54 10.29
N VAL A 38 2.58 -0.53 9.67
CA VAL A 38 2.77 -0.75 8.23
C VAL A 38 3.55 -2.04 7.95
N VAL A 39 4.64 -2.25 8.69
CA VAL A 39 5.49 -3.44 8.62
C VAL A 39 5.81 -3.91 10.03
N GLU A 40 5.67 -5.21 10.25
CA GLU A 40 5.96 -5.85 11.52
C GLU A 40 6.97 -6.97 11.32
N GLU A 41 7.83 -7.21 12.29
CA GLU A 41 8.82 -8.28 12.21
C GLU A 41 9.01 -9.02 13.54
N ALA A 42 9.32 -10.31 13.46
CA ALA A 42 9.62 -11.16 14.59
C ALA A 42 10.85 -12.03 14.29
N PRO A 43 11.81 -12.16 15.22
CA PRO A 43 11.97 -11.39 16.45
C PRO A 43 12.32 -9.91 16.20
N ALA A 44 12.33 -9.08 17.25
CA ALA A 44 12.76 -7.68 17.13
C ALA A 44 14.28 -7.59 16.86
N PRO A 45 14.73 -6.90 15.80
CA PRO A 45 16.11 -6.96 15.34
C PRO A 45 17.11 -6.23 16.24
N THR A 46 16.67 -5.22 16.99
CA THR A 46 17.54 -4.36 17.79
C THR A 46 17.62 -4.77 19.26
N LEU A 47 16.93 -5.83 19.68
CA LEU A 47 16.94 -6.26 21.08
C LEU A 47 18.08 -7.23 21.37
N SER A 48 18.75 -7.00 22.51
CA SER A 48 19.65 -8.01 23.08
C SER A 48 18.86 -9.17 23.71
N ALA A 49 19.48 -10.35 23.81
CA ALA A 49 18.87 -11.51 24.47
C ALA A 49 18.44 -11.21 25.91
N LYS A 50 19.23 -10.41 26.64
CA LYS A 50 18.88 -9.95 27.99
C LYS A 50 17.58 -9.16 27.98
N ARG A 51 17.47 -8.16 27.09
CA ARG A 51 16.27 -7.31 26.99
C ARG A 51 15.05 -8.10 26.56
N ARG A 52 15.19 -9.02 25.61
CA ARG A 52 14.11 -9.94 25.21
C ARG A 52 13.54 -10.69 26.40
N ASN A 53 14.40 -11.29 27.22
CA ASN A 53 13.97 -12.04 28.41
C ASN A 53 13.31 -11.13 29.44
N GLU A 54 13.85 -9.92 29.67
CA GLU A 54 13.24 -8.95 30.59
C GLU A 54 11.82 -8.56 30.19
N LEU A 55 11.58 -8.28 28.89
CA LEU A 55 10.25 -7.96 28.36
C LEU A 55 9.32 -9.17 28.42
N ALA A 56 9.80 -10.34 28.04
CA ALA A 56 9.05 -11.59 28.09
C ALA A 56 8.59 -11.91 29.52
N ASP A 57 9.50 -11.85 30.49
CA ASP A 57 9.19 -12.07 31.90
C ASP A 57 8.20 -11.04 32.43
N ALA A 58 8.36 -9.77 32.04
CA ALA A 58 7.42 -8.71 32.44
C ALA A 58 6.01 -8.95 31.87
N ALA A 59 5.91 -9.36 30.60
CA ALA A 59 4.64 -9.66 29.95
C ALA A 59 3.93 -10.86 30.61
N VAL A 60 4.67 -11.95 30.88
CA VAL A 60 4.13 -13.13 31.57
C VAL A 60 3.69 -12.80 32.99
N ARG A 61 4.47 -12.00 33.75
CA ARG A 61 4.08 -11.55 35.10
C ARG A 61 2.80 -10.73 35.06
N LEU A 62 2.69 -9.76 34.14
CA LEU A 62 1.50 -8.93 33.99
C LEU A 62 0.27 -9.79 33.66
N ALA A 63 0.39 -10.69 32.68
CA ALA A 63 -0.71 -11.57 32.27
C ALA A 63 -1.17 -12.50 33.41
N ARG A 64 -0.24 -13.00 34.24
CA ARG A 64 -0.58 -13.76 35.46
C ARG A 64 -1.31 -12.91 36.49
N GLU A 65 -0.82 -11.71 36.77
CA GLU A 65 -1.38 -10.83 37.81
C GLU A 65 -2.84 -10.45 37.51
N VAL A 66 -3.17 -10.22 36.23
CA VAL A 66 -4.54 -9.88 35.82
C VAL A 66 -5.42 -11.11 35.57
N GLY A 67 -4.91 -12.33 35.79
CA GLY A 67 -5.64 -13.57 35.53
C GLY A 67 -6.04 -13.74 34.07
N TYR A 68 -5.17 -13.34 33.14
CA TYR A 68 -5.46 -13.35 31.71
C TYR A 68 -5.67 -14.77 31.17
N VAL A 69 -6.56 -14.92 30.19
CA VAL A 69 -6.86 -16.18 29.50
C VAL A 69 -6.94 -15.91 28.00
N SER A 70 -6.54 -16.89 27.17
CA SER A 70 -6.40 -16.78 25.71
C SER A 70 -5.10 -16.07 25.29
N ALA A 71 -5.00 -15.75 24.00
CA ALA A 71 -3.90 -14.99 23.44
C ALA A 71 -4.09 -13.49 23.69
N GLY A 72 -3.01 -12.79 23.99
CA GLY A 72 -2.98 -11.35 24.21
C GLY A 72 -1.60 -10.78 23.92
N THR A 73 -1.46 -9.47 23.88
CA THR A 73 -0.18 -8.83 23.58
C THR A 73 0.09 -7.72 24.58
N VAL A 74 1.32 -7.68 25.10
CA VAL A 74 1.78 -6.64 26.02
C VAL A 74 2.71 -5.71 25.25
N GLU A 75 2.34 -4.43 25.15
CA GLU A 75 3.05 -3.44 24.34
C GLU A 75 4.01 -2.62 25.18
N PHE A 76 5.22 -2.44 24.65
CA PHE A 76 6.30 -1.71 25.27
C PHE A 76 6.85 -0.64 24.34
N MET A 77 7.25 0.48 24.93
CA MET A 77 8.11 1.47 24.30
C MET A 77 9.55 1.25 24.75
N VAL A 78 10.45 0.97 23.81
CA VAL A 78 11.86 0.66 24.07
C VAL A 78 12.75 1.76 23.53
N THR A 79 13.71 2.21 24.33
CA THR A 79 14.70 3.23 23.94
C THR A 79 16.04 2.94 24.61
N GLY A 80 17.06 2.60 23.82
CA GLY A 80 18.37 2.21 24.36
C GLY A 80 18.23 1.06 25.35
N GLU A 81 18.53 1.33 26.63
CA GLU A 81 18.40 0.35 27.74
C GLU A 81 17.12 0.52 28.57
N ASP A 82 16.25 1.46 28.26
CA ASP A 82 14.98 1.61 28.96
C ASP A 82 13.83 0.93 28.19
N ALA A 83 12.89 0.37 28.93
CA ALA A 83 11.63 -0.14 28.40
C ALA A 83 10.47 0.29 29.31
N PHE A 84 9.40 0.75 28.69
CA PHE A 84 8.21 1.25 29.38
C PHE A 84 6.99 0.47 28.90
N PHE A 85 6.17 -0.01 29.82
CA PHE A 85 4.87 -0.58 29.49
C PHE A 85 3.94 0.51 28.96
N LEU A 86 3.26 0.25 27.85
CA LEU A 86 2.23 1.13 27.30
C LEU A 86 0.85 0.62 27.71
N GLU A 87 0.48 -0.55 27.20
CA GLU A 87 -0.81 -1.19 27.46
C GLU A 87 -0.75 -2.70 27.19
N MET A 88 -1.85 -3.39 27.49
CA MET A 88 -2.06 -4.78 27.11
C MET A 88 -3.31 -4.88 26.25
N ASN A 89 -3.15 -5.40 25.04
CA ASN A 89 -4.24 -5.68 24.11
C ASN A 89 -4.81 -7.08 24.38
N THR A 90 -6.06 -7.10 24.86
CA THR A 90 -6.76 -8.31 25.32
C THR A 90 -7.47 -9.06 24.19
N ARG A 91 -6.79 -9.18 23.05
CA ARG A 91 -7.29 -9.81 21.82
C ARG A 91 -6.12 -10.36 20.99
N LEU A 92 -6.45 -11.11 19.94
CA LEU A 92 -5.48 -11.44 18.90
C LEU A 92 -5.05 -10.15 18.18
N GLN A 93 -3.74 -10.01 17.97
CA GLN A 93 -3.20 -8.90 17.18
C GLN A 93 -3.26 -9.21 15.68
N VAL A 94 -3.30 -8.16 14.86
CA VAL A 94 -3.40 -8.29 13.40
C VAL A 94 -2.15 -8.99 12.85
N GLU A 95 -1.00 -8.59 13.39
CA GLU A 95 0.37 -9.00 13.12
C GLU A 95 0.79 -10.31 13.80
N HIS A 96 -0.16 -11.10 14.30
CA HIS A 96 0.14 -12.37 14.97
C HIS A 96 0.87 -13.39 14.06
N SER A 97 0.70 -13.27 12.74
CA SER A 97 1.29 -14.16 11.73
C SER A 97 2.81 -14.23 11.79
N VAL A 98 3.51 -13.14 12.14
CA VAL A 98 4.98 -13.17 12.27
C VAL A 98 5.41 -13.99 13.48
N THR A 99 4.62 -13.98 14.55
CA THR A 99 4.83 -14.87 15.71
C THR A 99 4.59 -16.31 15.32
N GLU A 100 3.49 -16.61 14.61
CA GLU A 100 3.21 -17.98 14.15
C GLU A 100 4.33 -18.52 13.25
N ALA A 101 4.84 -17.68 12.36
CA ALA A 101 5.89 -18.03 11.41
C ALA A 101 7.22 -18.42 12.09
N VAL A 102 7.62 -17.72 13.16
CA VAL A 102 8.88 -18.03 13.87
C VAL A 102 8.74 -19.08 14.97
N THR A 103 7.53 -19.32 15.48
CA THR A 103 7.27 -20.29 16.55
C THR A 103 6.66 -21.61 16.07
N GLY A 104 6.08 -21.64 14.87
CA GLY A 104 5.32 -22.77 14.35
C GLY A 104 4.01 -23.04 15.10
N ARG A 105 3.48 -22.04 15.83
CA ARG A 105 2.27 -22.17 16.64
C ARG A 105 1.11 -21.45 15.95
N ASP A 106 -0.01 -22.12 15.78
CA ASP A 106 -1.27 -21.52 15.33
C ASP A 106 -2.00 -20.92 16.53
N LEU A 107 -1.97 -19.60 16.64
CA LEU A 107 -2.53 -18.85 17.75
C LEU A 107 -4.06 -18.97 17.78
N VAL A 108 -4.73 -18.96 16.63
CA VAL A 108 -6.19 -19.09 16.57
C VAL A 108 -6.61 -20.48 17.07
N ALA A 109 -5.92 -21.53 16.64
CA ALA A 109 -6.18 -22.88 17.12
C ALA A 109 -5.95 -23.01 18.64
N LEU A 110 -4.90 -22.38 19.17
CA LEU A 110 -4.63 -22.36 20.61
C LEU A 110 -5.68 -21.55 21.38
N GLN A 111 -6.15 -20.42 20.84
CA GLN A 111 -7.24 -19.65 21.44
C GLN A 111 -8.52 -20.48 21.55
N LEU A 112 -8.88 -21.23 20.50
CA LEU A 112 -10.05 -22.12 20.49
C LEU A 112 -9.88 -23.28 21.49
N LEU A 113 -8.67 -23.85 21.58
CA LEU A 113 -8.34 -24.90 22.54
C LEU A 113 -8.53 -24.41 23.98
N VAL A 114 -7.96 -23.24 24.31
CA VAL A 114 -8.09 -22.62 25.64
C VAL A 114 -9.55 -22.25 25.93
N ALA A 115 -10.26 -21.67 24.97
CA ALA A 115 -11.67 -21.32 25.12
C ALA A 115 -12.56 -22.54 25.39
N ALA A 116 -12.16 -23.73 24.92
CA ALA A 116 -12.80 -25.01 25.24
C ALA A 116 -12.42 -25.57 26.62
N GLY A 117 -11.69 -24.81 27.45
CA GLY A 117 -11.26 -25.20 28.79
C GLY A 117 -10.12 -26.22 28.80
N ARG A 118 -9.37 -26.37 27.70
CA ARG A 118 -8.25 -27.30 27.60
C ARG A 118 -6.94 -26.62 28.03
N GLU A 119 -6.01 -27.42 28.54
CA GLU A 119 -4.65 -26.99 28.87
C GLU A 119 -3.78 -26.78 27.62
N LEU A 120 -2.86 -25.82 27.67
CA LEU A 120 -1.84 -25.66 26.64
C LEU A 120 -0.99 -26.93 26.50
N PRO A 121 -0.79 -27.47 25.29
CA PRO A 121 -0.14 -28.76 25.10
C PRO A 121 1.40 -28.70 25.15
N PHE A 122 1.97 -27.62 25.67
CA PHE A 122 3.41 -27.36 25.69
C PHE A 122 3.80 -26.39 26.81
N GLY A 123 5.05 -26.42 27.24
CA GLY A 123 5.64 -25.48 28.20
C GLY A 123 6.49 -24.40 27.54
N GLN A 124 7.04 -23.48 28.34
CA GLN A 124 7.86 -22.38 27.82
C GLN A 124 9.12 -22.87 27.08
N ASP A 125 9.70 -23.98 27.55
CA ASP A 125 10.90 -24.59 26.95
C ASP A 125 10.65 -25.17 25.54
N ASP A 126 9.38 -25.44 25.20
CA ASP A 126 8.98 -25.93 23.88
C ASP A 126 8.76 -24.79 22.85
N VAL A 127 8.85 -23.53 23.28
CA VAL A 127 8.62 -22.36 22.42
C VAL A 127 9.94 -21.92 21.77
N ALA A 128 10.38 -22.71 20.79
CA ALA A 128 11.55 -22.39 19.99
C ALA A 128 11.31 -21.16 19.10
N LEU A 129 12.37 -20.37 18.91
CA LEU A 129 12.42 -19.27 17.95
C LEU A 129 13.27 -19.71 16.75
N ALA A 130 12.66 -19.83 15.58
CA ALA A 130 13.34 -20.27 14.36
C ALA A 130 13.25 -19.20 13.27
N GLY A 131 14.40 -18.75 12.79
CA GLY A 131 14.50 -17.80 11.68
C GLY A 131 13.96 -16.40 12.03
N HIS A 132 13.46 -15.72 11.00
CA HIS A 132 12.92 -14.37 11.07
C HIS A 132 11.71 -14.26 10.15
N ALA A 133 10.67 -13.56 10.59
CA ALA A 133 9.48 -13.29 9.82
C ALA A 133 9.24 -11.79 9.70
N ILE A 134 8.72 -11.36 8.55
CA ILE A 134 8.31 -9.98 8.29
C ILE A 134 6.93 -10.01 7.64
N GLU A 135 6.01 -9.19 8.13
CA GLU A 135 4.69 -8.97 7.56
C GLU A 135 4.59 -7.54 7.01
N ALA A 136 3.97 -7.41 5.84
CA ALA A 136 3.56 -6.13 5.27
C ALA A 136 2.04 -6.05 5.23
N ARG A 137 1.48 -4.90 5.66
CA ARG A 137 0.06 -4.57 5.46
C ARG A 137 -0.15 -3.88 4.11
N VAL A 138 -0.99 -4.47 3.28
CA VAL A 138 -1.45 -3.87 2.03
C VAL A 138 -2.78 -3.18 2.29
N TYR A 139 -2.77 -1.85 2.21
CA TYR A 139 -3.92 -0.98 2.39
C TYR A 139 -4.40 -0.41 1.06
N ALA A 140 -5.72 -0.26 0.92
CA ALA A 140 -6.36 0.55 -0.11
C ALA A 140 -6.16 2.04 0.23
N GLU A 141 -4.95 2.54 0.01
CA GLU A 141 -4.55 3.92 0.28
C GLU A 141 -3.71 4.44 -0.89
N ASP A 142 -3.68 5.76 -1.07
CA ASP A 142 -2.88 6.43 -2.11
C ASP A 142 -1.70 7.19 -1.51
N PRO A 143 -0.49 6.59 -1.44
CA PRO A 143 0.68 7.26 -0.87
C PRO A 143 1.02 8.60 -1.51
N ALA A 144 0.80 8.74 -2.82
CA ALA A 144 1.09 9.98 -3.56
C ALA A 144 0.16 11.14 -3.17
N LYS A 145 -1.01 10.83 -2.60
CA LYS A 145 -1.95 11.82 -2.06
C LYS A 145 -1.98 11.84 -0.54
N GLY A 146 -0.89 11.45 0.12
CA GLY A 146 -0.83 11.45 1.58
C GLY A 146 -1.60 10.31 2.23
N PHE A 147 -1.66 9.15 1.55
CA PHE A 147 -2.31 7.91 1.98
C PHE A 147 -3.81 8.07 2.18
N LEU A 148 -4.47 8.83 1.30
CA LEU A 148 -5.92 8.92 1.34
C LEU A 148 -6.54 7.55 1.06
N PRO A 149 -7.49 7.09 1.89
CA PRO A 149 -8.17 5.82 1.67
C PRO A 149 -8.86 5.75 0.31
N GLN A 150 -8.85 4.54 -0.26
CA GLN A 150 -9.34 4.24 -1.59
C GLN A 150 -10.48 3.24 -1.50
N ALA A 151 -11.53 3.47 -2.29
CA ALA A 151 -12.65 2.56 -2.45
C ALA A 151 -12.96 2.40 -3.95
N GLY A 152 -13.50 1.26 -4.33
CA GLY A 152 -13.71 0.92 -5.73
C GLY A 152 -13.78 -0.58 -5.95
N ARG A 153 -13.89 -1.00 -7.21
CA ARG A 153 -13.86 -2.42 -7.57
C ARG A 153 -12.46 -2.79 -8.00
N ALA A 154 -11.87 -3.77 -7.32
CA ALA A 154 -10.60 -4.32 -7.75
C ALA A 154 -10.85 -5.23 -8.95
N SER A 155 -10.34 -4.86 -10.12
CA SER A 155 -10.55 -5.62 -11.37
C SER A 155 -9.75 -6.93 -11.34
N THR A 156 -8.48 -6.83 -10.98
CA THR A 156 -7.58 -7.96 -10.83
C THR A 156 -6.81 -7.84 -9.52
N VAL A 157 -6.79 -8.93 -8.76
CA VAL A 157 -6.04 -9.05 -7.52
C VAL A 157 -5.13 -10.26 -7.63
N ARG A 158 -3.84 -10.00 -7.51
CA ARG A 158 -2.79 -11.01 -7.50
C ARG A 158 -1.90 -10.76 -6.30
N PHE A 159 -1.70 -11.80 -5.51
CA PHE A 159 -0.65 -11.84 -4.51
C PHE A 159 0.30 -12.99 -4.80
N SER A 160 1.55 -12.85 -4.38
CA SER A 160 2.57 -13.89 -4.51
C SER A 160 2.11 -15.21 -3.88
N THR A 161 2.36 -16.31 -4.57
CA THR A 161 2.07 -17.67 -4.09
C THR A 161 3.22 -18.27 -3.27
N ARG A 162 4.30 -17.49 -3.05
CA ARG A 162 5.53 -17.93 -2.37
C ARG A 162 5.58 -17.52 -0.89
N THR A 163 4.52 -16.88 -0.40
CA THR A 163 4.41 -16.29 0.93
C THR A 163 3.04 -16.63 1.51
N ARG A 164 2.88 -16.54 2.83
CA ARG A 164 1.56 -16.57 3.44
C ARG A 164 0.85 -15.26 3.14
N VAL A 165 -0.37 -15.36 2.62
CA VAL A 165 -1.21 -14.20 2.32
C VAL A 165 -2.55 -14.36 3.04
N ASP A 166 -2.73 -13.57 4.10
CA ASP A 166 -4.03 -13.45 4.79
C ASP A 166 -4.78 -12.29 4.11
N ARG A 167 -5.80 -12.58 3.29
CA ARG A 167 -6.50 -11.56 2.47
C ARG A 167 -8.01 -11.64 2.57
N SER A 168 -8.66 -10.49 2.38
CA SER A 168 -10.11 -10.35 2.29
C SER A 168 -10.61 -10.04 0.88
N LEU A 169 -9.70 -9.70 -0.05
CA LEU A 169 -10.02 -9.22 -1.39
C LEU A 169 -9.57 -10.19 -2.50
N GLY A 170 -10.45 -10.45 -3.46
CA GLY A 170 -10.20 -11.14 -4.72
C GLY A 170 -10.56 -10.31 -5.96
N SER A 171 -10.19 -10.82 -7.14
CA SER A 171 -10.51 -10.18 -8.42
C SER A 171 -12.02 -10.02 -8.60
N GLY A 172 -12.43 -8.84 -9.04
CA GLY A 172 -13.82 -8.46 -9.22
C GLY A 172 -14.53 -7.99 -7.95
N GLU A 173 -13.93 -8.05 -6.77
CA GLU A 173 -14.59 -7.64 -5.52
C GLU A 173 -14.50 -6.13 -5.27
N ALA A 174 -15.39 -5.62 -4.42
CA ALA A 174 -15.47 -4.20 -4.10
C ALA A 174 -14.84 -3.90 -2.72
N VAL A 175 -14.01 -2.88 -2.68
CA VAL A 175 -13.55 -2.21 -1.47
C VAL A 175 -14.57 -1.12 -1.14
N GLY A 176 -15.33 -1.31 -0.07
CA GLY A 176 -16.32 -0.35 0.41
C GLY A 176 -15.74 0.63 1.43
N THR A 177 -16.47 1.70 1.73
CA THR A 177 -16.07 2.73 2.71
C THR A 177 -16.47 2.42 4.16
N HIS A 178 -17.17 1.31 4.38
CA HIS A 178 -17.75 0.92 5.68
C HIS A 178 -16.78 0.22 6.63
N TYR A 179 -15.60 -0.18 6.13
CA TYR A 179 -14.64 -1.01 6.86
C TYR A 179 -13.23 -0.42 6.77
N ASP A 180 -12.29 -1.07 7.45
CA ASP A 180 -10.86 -0.76 7.40
C ASP A 180 -10.29 -1.00 5.98
N PRO A 181 -9.31 -0.19 5.51
CA PRO A 181 -8.77 -0.32 4.16
C PRO A 181 -7.81 -1.50 3.96
N MET A 182 -7.54 -2.33 4.97
CA MET A 182 -6.61 -3.45 4.83
C MET A 182 -7.16 -4.50 3.87
N LEU A 183 -6.40 -4.75 2.81
CA LEU A 183 -6.74 -5.70 1.75
C LEU A 183 -6.09 -7.07 1.99
N ALA A 184 -4.86 -7.05 2.46
CA ALA A 184 -4.07 -8.26 2.69
C ALA A 184 -2.92 -8.02 3.67
N LYS A 185 -2.45 -9.12 4.25
CA LYS A 185 -1.19 -9.20 4.99
C LYS A 185 -0.29 -10.21 4.30
N LEU A 186 0.91 -9.78 3.91
CA LEU A 186 1.90 -10.62 3.25
C LEU A 186 2.99 -10.96 4.26
N THR A 187 3.04 -12.21 4.71
CA THR A 187 3.97 -12.68 5.73
C THR A 187 4.99 -13.63 5.13
N VAL A 188 6.26 -13.27 5.22
CA VAL A 188 7.38 -14.12 4.80
C VAL A 188 8.16 -14.60 6.01
N HIS A 189 8.82 -15.74 5.84
CA HIS A 189 9.72 -16.34 6.83
C HIS A 189 10.98 -16.84 6.14
N ALA A 190 12.12 -16.65 6.78
CA ALA A 190 13.40 -17.18 6.31
C ALA A 190 14.34 -17.46 7.48
N ALA A 191 15.46 -18.12 7.20
CA ALA A 191 16.49 -18.41 8.21
C ALA A 191 17.18 -17.16 8.79
N THR A 192 17.18 -16.05 8.05
CA THR A 192 17.79 -14.77 8.47
C THR A 192 16.86 -13.60 8.16
N ARG A 193 16.99 -12.50 8.91
CA ARG A 193 16.25 -11.26 8.66
C ARG A 193 16.41 -10.76 7.22
N GLU A 194 17.64 -10.74 6.71
CA GLU A 194 17.91 -10.32 5.32
C GLU A 194 17.30 -11.29 4.30
N GLY A 195 17.28 -12.60 4.61
CA GLY A 195 16.53 -13.57 3.82
C GLY A 195 15.04 -13.25 3.77
N ALA A 196 14.44 -12.91 4.91
CA ALA A 196 13.03 -12.56 5.02
C ALA A 196 12.75 -11.23 4.30
N ARG A 197 13.57 -10.19 4.50
CA ARG A 197 13.45 -8.90 3.80
C ARG A 197 13.43 -9.08 2.29
N ARG A 198 14.42 -9.78 1.72
CA ARG A 198 14.48 -10.04 0.27
C ARG A 198 13.31 -10.90 -0.22
N ALA A 199 12.84 -11.85 0.59
CA ALA A 199 11.65 -12.63 0.26
C ALA A 199 10.39 -11.75 0.23
N LEU A 200 10.26 -10.78 1.14
CA LEU A 200 9.14 -9.83 1.16
C LEU A 200 9.17 -8.90 -0.05
N VAL A 201 10.35 -8.36 -0.40
CA VAL A 201 10.54 -7.57 -1.63
C VAL A 201 10.11 -8.39 -2.85
N ALA A 202 10.59 -9.62 -2.99
CA ALA A 202 10.23 -10.50 -4.10
C ALA A 202 8.74 -10.90 -4.12
N ALA A 203 8.09 -10.95 -2.96
CA ALA A 203 6.66 -11.21 -2.85
C ALA A 203 5.81 -10.00 -3.27
N LEU A 204 6.23 -8.80 -2.91
CA LEU A 204 5.60 -7.55 -3.35
C LEU A 204 5.81 -7.32 -4.85
N ASP A 205 6.98 -7.66 -5.39
CA ASP A 205 7.27 -7.61 -6.83
C ASP A 205 6.41 -8.59 -7.67
N ASP A 206 5.92 -9.66 -7.06
CA ASP A 206 5.05 -10.69 -7.67
C ASP A 206 3.57 -10.52 -7.30
N SER A 207 3.20 -9.33 -6.83
CA SER A 207 1.84 -8.95 -6.46
C SER A 207 1.38 -7.73 -7.25
N ALA A 208 0.08 -7.64 -7.51
CA ALA A 208 -0.54 -6.51 -8.21
C ALA A 208 -2.03 -6.42 -7.84
N VAL A 209 -2.50 -5.18 -7.67
CA VAL A 209 -3.93 -4.87 -7.48
C VAL A 209 -4.31 -3.77 -8.46
N PHE A 210 -5.23 -4.09 -9.38
CA PHE A 210 -5.78 -3.14 -10.34
C PHE A 210 -7.19 -2.71 -9.94
N GLY A 211 -7.61 -1.52 -10.37
CA GLY A 211 -8.93 -0.93 -10.10
C GLY A 211 -9.06 -0.20 -8.75
N VAL A 212 -8.14 -0.43 -7.82
CA VAL A 212 -8.05 0.30 -6.54
C VAL A 212 -6.58 0.63 -6.28
N ARG A 213 -6.26 1.89 -5.94
CA ARG A 213 -4.90 2.30 -5.54
C ARG A 213 -4.55 1.69 -4.19
N THR A 214 -3.29 1.27 -4.03
CA THR A 214 -2.80 0.65 -2.81
C THR A 214 -1.46 1.23 -2.38
N ASN A 215 -1.11 1.01 -1.11
CA ASN A 215 0.20 1.37 -0.56
C ASN A 215 1.33 0.39 -0.95
N MET A 216 1.06 -0.64 -1.75
CA MET A 216 1.96 -1.78 -1.95
C MET A 216 3.33 -1.37 -2.50
N GLY A 217 3.38 -0.48 -3.51
CA GLY A 217 4.63 0.05 -4.06
C GLY A 217 5.43 0.89 -3.05
N PHE A 218 4.75 1.63 -2.16
CA PHE A 218 5.39 2.33 -1.04
C PHE A 218 6.02 1.34 -0.06
N VAL A 219 5.26 0.32 0.38
CA VAL A 219 5.76 -0.70 1.31
C VAL A 219 6.95 -1.45 0.71
N ARG A 220 6.90 -1.78 -0.59
CA ARG A 220 8.03 -2.39 -1.29
C ARG A 220 9.29 -1.54 -1.18
N ARG A 221 9.22 -0.26 -1.58
CA ARG A 221 10.37 0.66 -1.51
C ARG A 221 10.90 0.83 -0.09
N LEU A 222 10.00 0.89 0.89
CA LEU A 222 10.36 0.95 2.31
C LEU A 222 11.13 -0.29 2.75
N VAL A 223 10.64 -1.50 2.46
CA VAL A 223 11.32 -2.75 2.82
C VAL A 223 12.64 -2.93 2.06
N ASP A 224 12.73 -2.39 0.84
CA ASP A 224 13.97 -2.42 0.06
C ASP A 224 15.02 -1.38 0.50
N SER A 225 14.65 -0.45 1.39
CA SER A 225 15.52 0.67 1.72
C SER A 225 16.71 0.30 2.61
N PRO A 226 17.82 1.07 2.53
CA PRO A 226 18.94 0.94 3.46
C PRO A 226 18.53 1.11 4.92
N GLU A 227 17.62 2.03 5.23
CA GLU A 227 17.16 2.33 6.59
C GLU A 227 16.40 1.16 7.20
N PHE A 228 15.54 0.49 6.43
CA PHE A 228 14.87 -0.72 6.90
C PHE A 228 15.86 -1.89 7.02
N ALA A 229 16.77 -2.06 6.05
CA ALA A 229 17.81 -3.09 6.09
C ALA A 229 18.71 -2.96 7.33
N ALA A 230 19.04 -1.72 7.73
CA ALA A 230 19.85 -1.42 8.91
C ALA A 230 19.06 -1.40 10.24
N ALA A 231 17.73 -1.58 10.20
CA ALA A 231 16.86 -1.44 11.37
C ALA A 231 17.01 -0.07 12.06
N GLU A 232 16.94 1.01 11.28
CA GLU A 232 17.07 2.40 11.75
C GLU A 232 15.73 3.13 11.85
N ILE A 233 14.65 2.55 11.31
CA ILE A 233 13.30 3.12 11.36
C ILE A 233 12.75 2.96 12.78
N ASP A 234 12.45 4.09 13.42
CA ASP A 234 11.76 4.21 14.71
C ASP A 234 10.28 4.62 14.52
N THR A 235 9.52 4.66 15.61
CA THR A 235 8.06 4.89 15.60
C THR A 235 7.57 6.19 14.98
N ASP A 236 8.42 7.21 14.91
CA ASP A 236 8.08 8.52 14.35
C ASP A 236 8.80 8.78 13.01
N TRP A 237 9.60 7.83 12.52
CA TRP A 237 10.48 8.05 11.37
C TRP A 237 9.71 8.42 10.10
N LEU A 238 8.61 7.70 9.80
CA LEU A 238 7.78 7.97 8.62
C LEU A 238 7.01 9.29 8.71
N ASP A 239 6.71 9.75 9.92
CA ASP A 239 6.06 11.03 10.14
C ASP A 239 7.06 12.20 10.05
N ARG A 240 8.35 11.97 10.40
CA ARG A 240 9.45 12.94 10.21
C ARG A 240 9.91 13.05 8.76
N GLU A 241 9.81 11.96 7.99
CA GLU A 241 10.25 11.89 6.58
C GLU A 241 9.07 11.60 5.62
N PRO A 242 8.07 12.49 5.53
CA PRO A 242 6.82 12.21 4.79
C PRO A 242 6.99 12.04 3.27
N GLY A 243 8.13 12.47 2.71
CA GLY A 243 8.49 12.27 1.31
C GLY A 243 9.35 11.03 1.05
N ALA A 244 9.78 10.32 2.09
CA ALA A 244 10.57 9.10 1.93
C ALA A 244 9.78 8.05 1.17
N PHE A 245 10.48 7.30 0.33
CA PHE A 245 9.91 6.21 -0.48
C PHE A 245 8.74 6.66 -1.38
N ALA A 246 8.67 7.95 -1.72
CA ALA A 246 7.75 8.44 -2.73
C ALA A 246 7.99 7.72 -4.07
N HIS A 247 6.91 7.48 -4.82
CA HIS A 247 7.02 6.96 -6.16
C HIS A 247 7.66 8.03 -7.06
N GLY A 248 8.79 7.71 -7.68
CA GLY A 248 9.38 8.55 -8.73
C GLY A 248 8.55 8.51 -10.02
N ALA A 249 8.85 9.37 -10.97
CA ALA A 249 8.18 9.34 -12.27
C ALA A 249 8.35 7.98 -12.95
N SER A 250 7.26 7.44 -13.51
CA SER A 250 7.26 6.18 -14.24
C SER A 250 8.29 6.17 -15.38
N ASP A 251 9.07 5.09 -15.50
CA ASP A 251 10.01 4.88 -16.61
C ASP A 251 9.24 4.77 -17.94
N PRO A 252 9.35 5.74 -18.86
CA PRO A 252 8.58 5.74 -20.08
C PRO A 252 8.85 4.53 -20.99
N ALA A 253 10.05 3.94 -20.91
CA ALA A 253 10.39 2.73 -21.65
C ALA A 253 9.55 1.53 -21.17
N LEU A 254 9.29 1.46 -19.86
CA LEU A 254 8.47 0.43 -19.25
C LEU A 254 6.99 0.57 -19.61
N VAL A 255 6.49 1.80 -19.73
CA VAL A 255 5.10 2.07 -20.15
C VAL A 255 4.86 1.64 -21.58
N ALA A 256 5.77 1.96 -22.48
CA ALA A 256 5.67 1.55 -23.87
C ALA A 256 5.94 0.04 -24.06
N ALA A 257 6.77 -0.57 -23.22
CA ALA A 257 6.94 -2.02 -23.18
C ALA A 257 5.67 -2.73 -22.62
N ALA A 258 4.99 -2.12 -21.65
CA ALA A 258 3.68 -2.57 -21.19
C ALA A 258 2.60 -2.44 -22.28
N TRP A 259 2.64 -1.37 -23.09
CA TRP A 259 1.76 -1.24 -24.26
C TRP A 259 1.99 -2.34 -25.29
N ILE A 260 3.26 -2.64 -25.66
CA ILE A 260 3.61 -3.75 -26.56
C ILE A 260 2.95 -5.05 -26.10
N SER A 261 3.01 -5.28 -24.79
CA SER A 261 2.60 -6.53 -24.14
C SER A 261 1.10 -6.60 -23.85
N ALA A 262 0.40 -5.45 -23.86
CA ALA A 262 -1.05 -5.33 -23.66
C ALA A 262 -1.87 -5.45 -24.95
N GLU A 263 -1.23 -5.41 -26.12
CA GLU A 263 -1.96 -5.69 -27.35
C GLU A 263 -2.23 -7.19 -27.45
N PRO A 264 -3.51 -7.59 -27.56
CA PRO A 264 -3.83 -8.98 -27.71
C PRO A 264 -3.22 -9.50 -29.00
N HIS A 265 -2.33 -10.48 -28.87
CA HIS A 265 -2.10 -11.48 -29.93
C HIS A 265 -3.21 -12.55 -29.93
N GLY A 266 -4.30 -12.29 -29.19
CA GLY A 266 -5.50 -13.12 -29.11
C GLY A 266 -6.45 -12.86 -30.28
N GLY A 267 -5.98 -13.18 -31.48
CA GLY A 267 -6.80 -13.41 -32.67
C GLY A 267 -6.54 -14.83 -33.19
N ASP A 268 -7.17 -15.21 -34.29
CA ASP A 268 -6.69 -16.36 -35.06
C ASP A 268 -5.18 -16.16 -35.32
N PRO A 269 -4.29 -17.10 -34.94
CA PRO A 269 -2.85 -17.01 -35.25
C PRO A 269 -2.55 -16.83 -36.74
N HIS A 270 -3.55 -17.06 -37.60
CA HIS A 270 -3.48 -16.94 -39.05
C HIS A 270 -4.08 -15.62 -39.56
N ASP A 271 -4.61 -14.75 -38.69
CA ASP A 271 -5.08 -13.42 -39.08
C ASP A 271 -3.86 -12.48 -39.26
N PRO A 272 -3.49 -12.12 -40.49
CA PRO A 272 -2.36 -11.24 -40.74
C PRO A 272 -2.59 -9.82 -40.20
N PHE A 273 -3.84 -9.42 -39.93
CA PHE A 273 -4.17 -8.11 -39.37
C PHE A 273 -4.05 -8.05 -37.84
N ALA A 274 -3.95 -9.19 -37.17
CA ALA A 274 -3.73 -9.28 -35.73
C ALA A 274 -2.25 -9.18 -35.31
N ALA A 275 -1.31 -9.26 -36.27
CA ALA A 275 0.13 -9.27 -36.01
C ALA A 275 0.65 -7.94 -35.40
N GLY A 276 0.03 -6.81 -35.77
CA GLY A 276 0.42 -5.49 -35.27
C GLY A 276 1.91 -5.14 -35.49
N ASP A 277 2.56 -5.78 -36.46
CA ASP A 277 4.00 -5.70 -36.74
C ASP A 277 4.39 -4.46 -37.56
N GLY A 278 3.40 -3.64 -37.94
CA GLY A 278 3.61 -2.42 -38.72
C GLY A 278 3.85 -2.67 -40.21
N TRP A 279 3.47 -3.84 -40.73
CA TRP A 279 3.74 -4.25 -42.12
C TRP A 279 3.42 -3.18 -43.18
N ARG A 280 4.30 -3.07 -44.18
CA ARG A 280 4.13 -2.20 -45.36
C ARG A 280 4.54 -2.95 -46.63
N LEU A 281 3.76 -2.80 -47.70
CA LEU A 281 3.99 -3.46 -48.99
C LEU A 281 5.34 -3.11 -49.66
N ALA A 282 5.83 -1.88 -49.47
CA ALA A 282 7.03 -1.37 -50.15
C ALA A 282 7.88 -0.48 -49.23
N GLY A 283 8.13 -0.94 -48.00
CA GLY A 283 8.99 -0.23 -47.05
C GLY A 283 9.26 -1.06 -45.80
N SER A 284 10.15 -0.57 -44.94
CA SER A 284 10.32 -1.15 -43.62
C SER A 284 9.01 -1.09 -42.82
N PRO A 285 8.75 -2.06 -41.92
CA PRO A 285 7.64 -1.96 -41.00
C PRO A 285 7.67 -0.62 -40.26
N ALA A 286 6.50 -0.01 -40.09
CA ALA A 286 6.42 1.27 -39.41
C ALA A 286 6.16 1.11 -37.93
N PRO A 287 6.76 1.96 -37.09
CA PRO A 287 6.46 1.95 -35.68
C PRO A 287 5.02 2.38 -35.43
N THR A 288 4.42 1.81 -34.38
CA THR A 288 3.15 2.26 -33.83
C THR A 288 3.38 3.48 -32.96
N VAL A 289 2.74 4.59 -33.31
CA VAL A 289 2.78 5.83 -32.53
C VAL A 289 1.57 5.88 -31.61
N LEU A 290 1.81 6.16 -30.34
CA LEU A 290 0.79 6.28 -29.32
C LEU A 290 1.12 7.43 -28.38
N GLU A 291 0.08 8.01 -27.79
CA GLU A 291 0.20 9.03 -26.76
C GLU A 291 -0.33 8.43 -25.47
N LEU A 292 0.48 8.47 -24.41
CA LEU A 292 0.16 7.92 -23.10
C LEU A 292 0.10 9.07 -22.11
N ALA A 293 -1.08 9.31 -21.55
CA ALA A 293 -1.25 10.28 -20.49
C ALA A 293 -1.20 9.60 -19.12
N GLU A 294 -0.27 10.03 -18.27
CA GLU A 294 -0.22 9.72 -16.83
C GLU A 294 -0.64 10.98 -16.08
N GLY A 295 -1.72 10.92 -15.29
CA GLY A 295 -2.20 12.10 -14.54
C GLY A 295 -2.65 13.28 -15.41
N GLY A 296 -2.86 13.07 -16.73
CA GLY A 296 -3.29 14.11 -17.68
C GLY A 296 -2.18 14.63 -18.60
N GLU A 297 -0.90 14.37 -18.30
CA GLU A 297 0.23 14.77 -19.16
C GLU A 297 0.53 13.70 -20.21
N GLY A 298 0.21 14.00 -21.46
CA GLY A 298 0.43 13.12 -22.61
C GLY A 298 1.90 13.05 -23.03
N ARG A 299 2.44 11.84 -23.11
CA ARG A 299 3.77 11.54 -23.66
C ARG A 299 3.64 10.76 -24.96
N ARG A 300 4.27 11.26 -26.02
CA ARG A 300 4.31 10.58 -27.32
C ARG A 300 5.38 9.50 -27.31
N CYS A 301 4.94 8.27 -27.56
CA CYS A 301 5.76 7.08 -27.67
C CYS A 301 5.65 6.49 -29.08
N SER A 302 6.74 5.88 -29.52
CA SER A 302 6.83 5.17 -30.80
C SER A 302 7.38 3.78 -30.53
N VAL A 303 6.68 2.76 -31.03
CA VAL A 303 6.96 1.35 -30.75
C VAL A 303 7.26 0.64 -32.07
N ASP A 304 8.50 0.22 -32.26
CA ASP A 304 8.92 -0.59 -33.41
C ASP A 304 9.10 -2.04 -32.96
N ARG A 305 8.07 -2.87 -33.20
CA ARG A 305 8.09 -4.29 -32.84
C ARG A 305 9.09 -5.09 -33.64
N ALA A 306 9.28 -4.75 -34.92
CA ALA A 306 10.20 -5.44 -35.80
C ALA A 306 11.66 -5.19 -35.40
N ALA A 307 11.98 -3.96 -35.01
CA ALA A 307 13.29 -3.60 -34.50
C ALA A 307 13.49 -3.96 -33.01
N GLY A 308 12.41 -4.23 -32.27
CA GLY A 308 12.46 -4.41 -30.83
C GLY A 308 12.89 -3.12 -30.10
N THR A 309 12.36 -1.98 -30.53
CA THR A 309 12.72 -0.68 -29.95
C THR A 309 11.51 0.14 -29.56
N VAL A 310 11.67 0.89 -28.48
CA VAL A 310 10.71 1.86 -27.98
C VAL A 310 11.38 3.23 -27.98
N THR A 311 10.75 4.23 -28.56
CA THR A 311 11.22 5.62 -28.50
C THR A 311 10.22 6.47 -27.73
N VAL A 312 10.70 7.16 -26.70
CA VAL A 312 9.89 8.11 -25.91
C VAL A 312 10.64 9.43 -25.85
N GLU A 313 9.97 10.52 -26.24
CA GLU A 313 10.56 11.89 -26.23
C GLU A 313 11.93 11.97 -26.93
N GLY A 314 12.12 11.18 -28.00
CA GLY A 314 13.36 11.14 -28.78
C GLY A 314 14.45 10.22 -28.24
N ARG A 315 14.28 9.60 -27.06
CA ARG A 315 15.19 8.58 -26.53
C ARG A 315 14.72 7.18 -26.91
N SER A 316 15.62 6.35 -27.42
CA SER A 316 15.30 4.98 -27.86
C SER A 316 15.89 3.93 -26.93
N PHE A 317 15.10 2.91 -26.64
CA PHE A 317 15.40 1.81 -25.72
C PHE A 317 15.24 0.48 -26.47
N ALA A 318 16.16 -0.46 -26.25
CA ALA A 318 16.05 -1.81 -26.78
C ALA A 318 15.15 -2.64 -25.87
N VAL A 319 14.14 -3.30 -26.44
CA VAL A 319 13.13 -4.08 -25.71
C VAL A 319 13.06 -5.50 -26.28
N ARG A 320 13.14 -6.49 -25.40
CA ARG A 320 12.98 -7.91 -25.76
C ARG A 320 12.05 -8.61 -24.78
N ALA A 321 11.31 -9.59 -25.26
CA ALA A 321 10.59 -10.50 -24.38
C ALA A 321 11.59 -11.32 -23.55
N ALA A 322 11.30 -11.45 -22.26
CA ALA A 322 12.05 -12.26 -21.31
C ALA A 322 11.11 -13.27 -20.63
N GLY A 323 11.67 -14.30 -20.00
CA GLY A 323 10.87 -15.23 -19.19
C GLY A 323 10.26 -14.52 -17.98
N ALA A 324 9.03 -14.89 -17.62
CA ALA A 324 8.32 -14.33 -16.47
C ALA A 324 7.49 -15.38 -15.73
N ALA A 325 7.07 -15.04 -14.52
CA ALA A 325 6.10 -15.82 -13.76
C ALA A 325 4.77 -15.93 -14.51
N PRO A 326 3.96 -16.99 -14.26
CA PRO A 326 2.64 -17.14 -14.89
C PRO A 326 1.78 -15.90 -14.67
N GLY A 327 1.19 -15.35 -15.73
CA GLY A 327 0.34 -14.15 -15.68
C GLY A 327 1.09 -12.82 -15.55
N ALA A 328 2.42 -12.85 -15.49
CA ALA A 328 3.27 -11.68 -15.62
C ALA A 328 3.84 -11.56 -17.04
N ILE A 329 4.30 -10.37 -17.38
CA ILE A 329 5.01 -10.07 -18.61
C ILE A 329 6.48 -9.83 -18.24
N GLY A 330 7.38 -10.55 -18.90
CA GLY A 330 8.83 -10.40 -18.73
C GLY A 330 9.41 -9.59 -19.88
N LEU A 331 10.12 -8.52 -19.55
CA LEU A 331 10.75 -7.64 -20.53
C LEU A 331 12.20 -7.40 -20.14
N GLU A 332 13.10 -7.42 -21.11
CA GLU A 332 14.45 -6.90 -21.00
C GLU A 332 14.46 -5.51 -21.67
N ILE A 333 14.76 -4.47 -20.89
CA ILE A 333 14.88 -3.09 -21.38
C ILE A 333 16.32 -2.63 -21.15
N ASP A 334 17.04 -2.33 -22.23
CA ASP A 334 18.48 -1.97 -22.21
C ASP A 334 19.34 -2.95 -21.39
N GLY A 335 19.03 -4.25 -21.48
CA GLY A 335 19.75 -5.33 -20.79
C GLY A 335 19.30 -5.58 -19.35
N VAL A 336 18.31 -4.83 -18.84
CA VAL A 336 17.79 -5.04 -17.49
C VAL A 336 16.44 -5.76 -17.52
N HIS A 337 16.36 -6.89 -16.83
CA HIS A 337 15.14 -7.69 -16.75
C HIS A 337 14.13 -7.05 -15.81
N ARG A 338 12.88 -7.05 -16.25
CA ARG A 338 11.71 -6.49 -15.56
C ARG A 338 10.57 -7.47 -15.65
N GLN A 339 9.87 -7.65 -14.54
CA GLN A 339 8.60 -8.35 -14.49
C GLN A 339 7.51 -7.34 -14.16
N LEU A 340 6.43 -7.35 -14.92
CA LEU A 340 5.30 -6.45 -14.75
C LEU A 340 3.98 -7.15 -15.01
N PHE A 341 2.93 -6.61 -14.41
CA PHE A 341 1.55 -7.01 -14.68
C PHE A 341 0.89 -5.92 -15.51
N VAL A 342 0.04 -6.31 -16.46
CA VAL A 342 -0.68 -5.34 -17.28
C VAL A 342 -2.14 -5.73 -17.35
N GLU A 343 -3.01 -4.74 -17.18
CA GLU A 343 -4.44 -4.87 -17.41
C GLU A 343 -4.89 -3.76 -18.35
N ARG A 344 -5.60 -4.13 -19.41
CA ARG A 344 -6.20 -3.18 -20.34
C ARG A 344 -7.69 -3.10 -20.13
N GLN A 345 -8.21 -1.88 -20.00
CA GLN A 345 -9.63 -1.59 -19.92
C GLN A 345 -9.99 -0.46 -20.89
N GLY A 346 -10.53 -0.82 -22.07
CA GLY A 346 -10.89 0.15 -23.11
C GLY A 346 -9.70 0.97 -23.60
N ALA A 347 -9.73 2.29 -23.34
CA ALA A 347 -8.68 3.25 -23.67
C ALA A 347 -7.60 3.39 -22.58
N THR A 348 -7.75 2.65 -21.47
CA THR A 348 -6.83 2.70 -20.32
C THR A 348 -5.97 1.44 -20.27
N VAL A 349 -4.70 1.62 -19.92
CA VAL A 349 -3.76 0.54 -19.62
C VAL A 349 -3.21 0.77 -18.22
N CYS A 350 -3.44 -0.19 -17.34
CA CYS A 350 -2.89 -0.23 -15.99
C CYS A 350 -1.65 -1.11 -16.00
N VAL A 351 -0.55 -0.61 -15.47
CA VAL A 351 0.72 -1.34 -15.40
C VAL A 351 1.11 -1.42 -13.93
N SER A 352 1.42 -2.61 -13.46
CA SER A 352 2.02 -2.80 -12.14
C SER A 352 3.45 -3.29 -12.26
N LEU A 353 4.36 -2.58 -11.59
CA LEU A 353 5.78 -2.86 -11.51
C LEU A 353 6.18 -2.74 -10.03
N GLU A 354 6.81 -3.79 -9.49
CA GLU A 354 7.36 -3.74 -8.13
C GLU A 354 6.31 -3.34 -7.07
N GLY A 355 5.07 -3.83 -7.24
CA GLY A 355 3.91 -3.52 -6.39
C GLY A 355 3.31 -2.14 -6.59
N GLU A 356 3.94 -1.23 -7.34
CA GLU A 356 3.38 0.05 -7.73
C GLU A 356 2.43 -0.13 -8.91
N THR A 357 1.31 0.59 -8.95
CA THR A 357 0.35 0.54 -10.05
C THR A 357 0.14 1.91 -10.66
N THR A 358 0.49 2.04 -11.93
CA THR A 358 0.28 3.26 -12.71
C THR A 358 -0.79 3.05 -13.76
N VAL A 359 -1.64 4.07 -13.93
CA VAL A 359 -2.74 4.06 -14.89
C VAL A 359 -2.42 5.04 -16.01
N TYR A 360 -2.40 4.54 -17.25
CA TYR A 360 -2.21 5.33 -18.45
C TYR A 360 -3.48 5.35 -19.26
N SER A 361 -3.84 6.51 -19.79
CA SER A 361 -4.94 6.66 -20.73
C SER A 361 -4.42 7.02 -22.11
N ARG A 362 -5.06 6.49 -23.15
CA ARG A 362 -4.87 6.97 -24.52
C ARG A 362 -5.77 8.20 -24.72
N PRO A 363 -5.23 9.40 -24.93
CA PRO A 363 -6.04 10.55 -25.30
C PRO A 363 -6.82 10.23 -26.58
N GLU A 364 -8.14 10.45 -26.59
CA GLU A 364 -8.88 10.34 -27.84
C GLU A 364 -8.48 11.51 -28.75
N PRO A 365 -8.08 11.25 -30.02
CA PRO A 365 -7.64 12.31 -30.95
C PRO A 365 -8.69 13.39 -31.22
N PHE A 366 -9.95 13.17 -30.84
CA PHE A 366 -11.09 14.07 -31.04
C PHE A 366 -11.74 14.57 -29.74
N ALA A 367 -11.19 14.27 -28.56
CA ALA A 367 -11.75 14.72 -27.26
C ALA A 367 -11.28 16.13 -26.83
N HIS A 368 -10.70 16.91 -27.75
CA HIS A 368 -10.41 18.33 -27.49
C HIS A 368 -11.70 19.15 -27.50
N ALA A 369 -12.35 19.35 -26.34
CA ALA A 369 -13.20 20.54 -26.07
C ALA A 369 -13.76 20.71 -24.63
N THR A 370 -13.41 19.92 -23.60
CA THR A 370 -14.11 20.06 -22.29
C THR A 370 -13.23 20.00 -21.04
N SER A 371 -11.92 20.25 -21.11
CA SER A 371 -11.03 20.16 -19.93
C SER A 371 -10.33 21.48 -19.52
N GLU A 372 -10.89 22.64 -19.88
CA GLU A 372 -10.38 23.96 -19.42
C GLU A 372 -11.33 24.64 -18.41
N LEU A 373 -12.00 23.87 -17.54
CA LEU A 373 -12.83 24.42 -16.45
C LEU A 373 -12.40 23.95 -15.05
N ALA A 374 -11.30 23.19 -14.91
CA ALA A 374 -10.80 22.71 -13.61
C ALA A 374 -9.72 23.62 -13.00
N GLY A 375 -9.78 24.92 -13.28
CA GLY A 375 -8.85 25.90 -12.75
C GLY A 375 -9.58 27.19 -12.45
N ASN A 376 -10.33 27.22 -11.34
CA ASN A 376 -10.76 28.41 -10.61
C ASN A 376 -11.52 27.98 -9.34
N GLY A 377 -10.81 27.80 -8.23
CA GLY A 377 -11.41 27.75 -6.88
C GLY A 377 -12.31 26.55 -6.52
N SER A 378 -12.46 25.55 -7.39
CA SER A 378 -13.31 24.37 -7.16
C SER A 378 -12.59 23.26 -6.38
N VAL A 379 -13.21 22.74 -5.33
CA VAL A 379 -12.72 21.61 -4.53
C VAL A 379 -13.63 20.40 -4.71
N SER A 380 -13.06 19.30 -5.19
CA SER A 380 -13.77 18.02 -5.35
C SER A 380 -13.32 17.01 -4.30
N ALA A 381 -14.17 16.04 -3.98
CA ALA A 381 -13.93 14.99 -3.02
C ALA A 381 -12.66 14.21 -3.40
N PRO A 382 -11.58 14.29 -2.60
CA PRO A 382 -10.31 13.64 -2.93
C PRO A 382 -10.32 12.15 -2.61
N MET A 383 -11.38 11.67 -1.96
CA MET A 383 -11.66 10.29 -1.59
C MET A 383 -13.19 10.08 -1.51
N PRO A 384 -13.71 8.87 -1.77
CA PRO A 384 -15.10 8.55 -1.50
C PRO A 384 -15.36 8.57 0.02
N GLY A 385 -16.45 9.19 0.46
CA GLY A 385 -16.74 9.36 1.88
C GLY A 385 -18.14 9.88 2.18
N THR A 386 -18.43 10.06 3.45
CA THR A 386 -19.65 10.72 3.95
C THR A 386 -19.28 12.12 4.43
N VAL A 387 -20.06 13.12 4.09
CA VAL A 387 -19.88 14.48 4.60
C VAL A 387 -20.30 14.50 6.07
N LEU A 388 -19.37 14.75 6.99
CA LEU A 388 -19.66 14.89 8.41
C LEU A 388 -20.30 16.24 8.69
N SER A 389 -19.68 17.29 8.17
CA SER A 389 -20.11 18.66 8.38
C SER A 389 -19.74 19.55 7.20
N VAL A 390 -20.50 20.62 7.07
CA VAL A 390 -20.25 21.74 6.18
C VAL A 390 -20.11 22.96 7.09
N GLU A 391 -18.91 23.51 7.17
CA GLU A 391 -18.49 24.52 8.15
C GLU A 391 -18.63 25.96 7.63
N ALA A 392 -18.97 26.13 6.35
CA ALA A 392 -19.27 27.43 5.77
C ALA A 392 -20.55 27.39 4.93
N GLU A 393 -21.20 28.54 4.78
CA GLU A 393 -22.40 28.67 3.96
C GLU A 393 -22.09 29.32 2.61
N ARG A 394 -22.97 29.11 1.64
CA ARG A 394 -22.90 29.84 0.36
C ARG A 394 -22.95 31.35 0.62
N GLY A 395 -22.01 32.09 0.04
CA GLY A 395 -21.86 33.53 0.23
C GLY A 395 -20.98 33.93 1.43
N ALA A 396 -20.48 32.97 2.21
CA ALA A 396 -19.54 33.27 3.28
C ALA A 396 -18.15 33.63 2.70
N HIS A 397 -17.49 34.60 3.34
CA HIS A 397 -16.07 34.87 3.09
C HIS A 397 -15.21 33.87 3.87
N VAL A 398 -14.22 33.29 3.18
CA VAL A 398 -13.29 32.30 3.73
C VAL A 398 -11.85 32.72 3.47
N GLU A 399 -10.97 32.45 4.43
CA GLU A 399 -9.52 32.61 4.27
C GLU A 399 -8.89 31.38 3.61
N VAL A 400 -7.68 31.53 3.07
CA VAL A 400 -6.90 30.39 2.53
C VAL A 400 -6.74 29.32 3.61
N GLY A 401 -7.10 28.08 3.31
CA GLY A 401 -6.99 26.96 4.23
C GLY A 401 -8.10 26.87 5.29
N GLN A 402 -9.01 27.85 5.38
CA GLN A 402 -10.17 27.76 6.27
C GLN A 402 -11.05 26.58 5.86
N THR A 403 -11.37 25.71 6.83
CA THR A 403 -12.16 24.49 6.58
C THR A 403 -13.58 24.83 6.13
N VAL A 404 -14.02 24.18 5.05
CA VAL A 404 -15.37 24.37 4.48
C VAL A 404 -16.18 23.07 4.55
N VAL A 405 -15.57 21.92 4.30
CA VAL A 405 -16.23 20.60 4.38
C VAL A 405 -15.34 19.62 5.13
N VAL A 406 -15.92 18.82 6.02
CA VAL A 406 -15.24 17.68 6.64
C VAL A 406 -15.83 16.38 6.10
N LEU A 407 -14.97 15.52 5.53
CA LEU A 407 -15.34 14.18 5.06
C LEU A 407 -14.92 13.12 6.06
N GLU A 408 -15.75 12.11 6.25
CA GLU A 408 -15.38 10.84 6.90
C GLU A 408 -15.35 9.73 5.86
N ALA A 409 -14.26 8.97 5.83
CA ALA A 409 -14.32 7.62 5.30
C ALA A 409 -13.39 6.71 6.09
N MET A 410 -13.80 5.45 6.24
CA MET A 410 -12.95 4.41 6.83
C MET A 410 -12.42 4.80 8.22
N LYS A 411 -13.26 5.47 9.02
CA LYS A 411 -12.97 6.01 10.37
C LYS A 411 -11.89 7.09 10.43
N MET A 412 -11.58 7.72 9.30
CA MET A 412 -10.72 8.89 9.22
C MET A 412 -11.50 10.12 8.79
N GLU A 413 -11.24 11.24 9.46
CA GLU A 413 -11.78 12.55 9.11
C GLU A 413 -10.76 13.34 8.29
N LEU A 414 -11.23 13.99 7.22
CA LEU A 414 -10.44 14.87 6.38
C LEU A 414 -11.14 16.22 6.25
N ALA A 415 -10.55 17.24 6.86
CA ALA A 415 -10.96 18.63 6.71
C ALA A 415 -10.46 19.19 5.37
N LEU A 416 -11.38 19.67 4.54
CA LEU A 416 -11.10 20.29 3.25
C LEU A 416 -11.26 21.81 3.37
N GLY A 417 -10.13 22.50 3.23
CA GLY A 417 -10.04 23.95 3.31
C GLY A 417 -10.18 24.66 1.97
N ALA A 418 -10.50 25.95 2.01
CA ALA A 418 -10.57 26.80 0.85
C ALA A 418 -9.18 26.94 0.17
N PRO A 419 -9.07 26.75 -1.16
CA PRO A 419 -7.78 26.82 -1.85
C PRO A 419 -7.27 28.26 -2.01
N ALA A 420 -8.14 29.26 -1.85
CA ALA A 420 -7.84 30.68 -1.93
C ALA A 420 -8.77 31.47 -0.99
N ALA A 421 -8.37 32.68 -0.59
CA ALA A 421 -9.26 33.59 0.13
C ALA A 421 -10.31 34.16 -0.84
N GLY A 422 -11.56 34.20 -0.41
CA GLY A 422 -12.65 34.56 -1.33
C GLY A 422 -14.02 34.30 -0.77
N THR A 423 -15.02 34.27 -1.65
CA THR A 423 -16.43 34.01 -1.28
C THR A 423 -16.82 32.62 -1.76
N VAL A 424 -17.46 31.82 -0.91
CA VAL A 424 -17.99 30.51 -1.29
C VAL A 424 -19.15 30.69 -2.28
N GLU A 425 -18.94 30.34 -3.54
CA GLU A 425 -19.95 30.51 -4.59
C GLU A 425 -21.03 29.43 -4.56
N GLU A 426 -20.61 28.20 -4.32
CA GLU A 426 -21.45 27.02 -4.40
C GLU A 426 -20.98 25.97 -3.39
N ILE A 427 -21.94 25.31 -2.75
CA ILE A 427 -21.74 24.08 -1.97
C ILE A 427 -22.77 23.08 -2.49
N ARG A 428 -22.31 21.92 -2.96
CA ARG A 428 -23.14 20.89 -3.61
C ARG A 428 -23.49 19.72 -2.71
N VAL A 429 -23.12 19.79 -1.44
CA VAL A 429 -23.27 18.72 -0.47
C VAL A 429 -23.81 19.24 0.86
N THR A 430 -24.42 18.35 1.62
CA THR A 430 -24.94 18.57 2.96
C THR A 430 -24.43 17.48 3.91
N ALA A 431 -24.46 17.75 5.22
CA ALA A 431 -24.07 16.76 6.22
C ALA A 431 -24.91 15.48 6.10
N GLY A 432 -24.24 14.33 6.05
CA GLY A 432 -24.81 13.01 5.80
C GLY A 432 -24.76 12.53 4.34
N ASP A 433 -24.43 13.41 3.38
CA ASP A 433 -24.32 13.00 1.98
C ASP A 433 -23.14 12.07 1.74
N ARG A 434 -23.37 11.04 0.91
CA ARG A 434 -22.31 10.12 0.45
C ARG A 434 -21.81 10.56 -0.92
N VAL A 435 -20.52 10.82 -1.01
CA VAL A 435 -19.88 11.33 -2.23
C VAL A 435 -18.86 10.32 -2.77
N PRO A 436 -18.83 10.07 -4.09
CA PRO A 436 -17.76 9.32 -4.72
C PRO A 436 -16.50 10.18 -4.91
N LEU A 437 -15.37 9.52 -5.21
CA LEU A 437 -14.13 10.18 -5.62
C LEU A 437 -14.40 11.14 -6.79
N GLY A 438 -13.87 12.36 -6.70
CA GLY A 438 -13.98 13.38 -7.76
C GLY A 438 -15.31 14.13 -7.80
N HIS A 439 -16.24 13.88 -6.87
CA HIS A 439 -17.47 14.64 -6.78
C HIS A 439 -17.20 16.09 -6.35
N LEU A 440 -17.69 17.09 -7.09
CA LEU A 440 -17.52 18.49 -6.72
C LEU A 440 -18.22 18.80 -5.39
N LEU A 441 -17.49 19.34 -4.42
CA LEU A 441 -18.02 19.66 -3.09
C LEU A 441 -18.42 21.12 -2.96
N PHE A 442 -17.48 22.02 -3.22
CA PHE A 442 -17.69 23.47 -3.14
C PHE A 442 -16.76 24.22 -4.09
N SER A 443 -17.08 25.48 -4.38
CA SER A 443 -16.22 26.40 -5.12
C SER A 443 -16.09 27.74 -4.40
N VAL A 444 -14.91 28.36 -4.52
CA VAL A 444 -14.61 29.67 -3.95
C VAL A 444 -14.22 30.62 -5.09
N ALA A 445 -14.96 31.72 -5.24
CA ALA A 445 -14.52 32.83 -6.09
C ALA A 445 -13.45 33.63 -5.35
N ALA A 446 -12.26 33.74 -5.95
CA ALA A 446 -11.23 34.63 -5.44
C ALA A 446 -11.79 36.06 -5.37
N GLY A 447 -11.60 36.73 -4.22
CA GLY A 447 -11.88 38.16 -4.15
C GLY A 447 -10.92 38.89 -5.08
N GLU A 448 -11.41 39.85 -5.87
CA GLU A 448 -10.55 40.80 -6.57
C GLU A 448 -9.65 41.44 -5.51
N GLY A 449 -8.37 41.06 -5.50
CA GLY A 449 -7.38 41.73 -4.69
C GLY A 449 -7.25 43.15 -5.24
N ASP A 450 -7.61 44.14 -4.42
CA ASP A 450 -7.15 45.51 -4.62
C ASP A 450 -5.63 45.47 -4.75
N GLY A 451 -5.16 45.62 -5.98
CA GLY A 451 -3.76 45.84 -6.27
C GLY A 451 -3.38 47.22 -5.74
N GLU A 452 -2.51 47.25 -4.74
CA GLU A 452 -1.63 48.38 -4.45
C GLU A 452 -0.17 47.94 -4.58
#